data_AF-V9L8T9-F1
#
_entry.id   AF-V9L8T9-F1
#
_cell.length_a   1.000
_cell.length_b   1.000
_cell.length_c   1.000
_cell.angle_alpha   90.00
_cell.angle_beta   90.00
_cell.angle_gamma   90.00
#
_symmetry.space_group_name_H-M   'P 1'
#
loop_
_entity.id
_entity.type
_entity.pdbx_description
1 polymer ?
#
loop_
_entity_poly.entity_id
_entity_poly.type
_entity_poly.pdbx_seq_one_letter_code
_entity_poly.pdbx_strand_id
1 'polypeptide(L)'
;MGPWRRPHHLSLILWMISMVCFCWSENSQPQKGSALTVVEQTESSDDGEVEDDLDSEDLEVFYPTNEWQMVNPGQAIPVGLHVRLNLQTGINEAKLPDSESGKGGMKYWKQGNRQGMINTDSKSFTAEELKKALKFMKQGTPGENLEEEGRQEELRKRFRPIKELKKDFEEMNLVMETDMEIITKLVNKFNASRATTEEKIAALTDLEYYVHQLDNGQYLMTTGGLQLVV
;
A
#
# COMPACT_ATOMS: atom_id res chain seq x y z
N MET A 1 -9.78 77.28 -25.56
CA MET A 1 -10.86 76.38 -26.02
C MET A 1 -10.36 75.62 -27.25
N GLY A 2 -10.14 74.31 -27.12
CA GLY A 2 -9.78 73.40 -28.22
C GLY A 2 -10.41 72.03 -27.91
N PRO A 3 -11.08 71.38 -28.87
CA PRO A 3 -11.94 70.25 -28.58
C PRO A 3 -11.11 68.97 -28.39
N TRP A 4 -11.29 68.32 -27.25
CA TRP A 4 -10.76 66.98 -26.99
C TRP A 4 -11.48 65.96 -27.88
N ARG A 5 -10.85 65.56 -28.99
CA ARG A 5 -11.23 64.35 -29.72
C ARG A 5 -10.85 63.14 -28.86
N ARG A 6 -11.84 62.47 -28.27
CA ARG A 6 -11.63 61.20 -27.58
C ARG A 6 -11.20 60.13 -28.60
N PRO A 7 -10.14 59.35 -28.36
CA PRO A 7 -9.80 58.24 -29.24
C PRO A 7 -10.80 57.10 -29.07
N HIS A 8 -11.83 57.08 -29.90
CA HIS A 8 -12.84 56.01 -29.95
C HIS A 8 -12.23 54.61 -30.19
N HIS A 9 -11.02 54.54 -30.75
CA HIS A 9 -10.30 53.30 -31.00
C HIS A 9 -9.84 52.57 -29.73
N LEU A 10 -9.43 53.30 -28.67
CA LEU A 10 -9.01 52.67 -27.40
C LEU A 10 -10.20 52.09 -26.65
N SER A 11 -11.36 52.75 -26.70
CA SER A 11 -12.62 52.22 -26.16
C SER A 11 -13.11 50.98 -26.90
N LEU A 12 -12.91 50.93 -28.23
CA LEU A 12 -13.30 49.79 -29.05
C LEU A 12 -12.40 48.57 -28.77
N ILE A 13 -11.10 48.77 -28.63
CA ILE A 13 -10.14 47.70 -28.29
C ILE A 13 -10.43 47.12 -26.90
N LEU A 14 -10.77 47.96 -25.91
CA LEU A 14 -11.09 47.50 -24.56
C LEU A 14 -12.43 46.72 -24.52
N TRP A 15 -13.38 47.07 -25.38
CA TRP A 15 -14.62 46.30 -25.59
C TRP A 15 -14.36 44.93 -26.26
N MET A 16 -13.44 44.88 -27.24
CA MET A 16 -13.06 43.63 -27.91
C MET A 16 -12.33 42.67 -26.96
N ILE A 17 -11.48 43.16 -26.06
CA ILE A 17 -10.81 42.35 -25.03
C ILE A 17 -11.84 41.80 -24.03
N SER A 18 -12.83 42.60 -23.64
CA SER A 18 -13.92 42.15 -22.76
C SER A 18 -14.81 41.07 -23.40
N MET A 19 -15.05 41.14 -24.71
CA MET A 19 -15.82 40.13 -25.46
C MET A 19 -15.07 38.79 -25.59
N VAL A 20 -13.74 38.84 -25.79
CA VAL A 20 -12.90 37.62 -25.81
C VAL A 20 -12.83 36.98 -24.42
N CYS A 21 -12.83 37.76 -23.34
CA CYS A 21 -12.90 37.23 -21.96
C CYS A 21 -14.27 36.62 -21.62
N PHE A 22 -15.37 37.06 -22.24
CA PHE A 22 -16.71 36.50 -22.02
C PHE A 22 -17.00 35.24 -22.88
N CYS A 23 -16.25 34.99 -23.95
CA CYS A 23 -16.41 33.79 -24.79
C CYS A 23 -15.58 32.58 -24.34
N TRP A 24 -14.82 32.67 -23.24
CA TRP A 24 -14.11 31.53 -22.63
C TRP A 24 -14.76 31.04 -21.33
N SER A 25 -15.92 31.59 -20.96
CA SER A 25 -16.61 31.23 -19.72
C SER A 25 -18.05 30.79 -20.00
N GLU A 26 -18.22 29.74 -20.79
CA GLU A 26 -19.36 28.82 -20.77
C GLU A 26 -19.14 27.75 -21.84
N ASN A 27 -18.74 26.53 -21.43
CA ASN A 27 -19.48 25.31 -21.75
C ASN A 27 -18.76 24.04 -21.26
N SER A 28 -19.51 23.28 -20.46
CA SER A 28 -19.48 21.83 -20.28
C SER A 28 -18.39 21.17 -19.41
N GLN A 29 -18.80 20.91 -18.16
CA GLN A 29 -18.36 19.78 -17.34
C GLN A 29 -18.35 18.44 -18.12
N PRO A 30 -17.38 17.58 -17.83
CA PRO A 30 -17.60 16.14 -17.71
C PRO A 30 -17.58 15.76 -16.22
N GLN A 31 -18.67 15.17 -15.73
CA GLN A 31 -18.65 14.45 -14.46
C GLN A 31 -17.71 13.23 -14.56
N LYS A 32 -16.72 13.15 -13.66
CA LYS A 32 -16.15 11.89 -13.18
C LYS A 32 -15.82 12.04 -11.70
N GLY A 33 -16.37 11.13 -10.91
CA GLY A 33 -16.20 11.08 -9.46
C GLY A 33 -14.72 10.99 -9.07
N SER A 34 -14.36 11.85 -8.11
CA SER A 34 -13.09 11.85 -7.42
C SER A 34 -13.01 10.65 -6.48
N ALA A 35 -11.89 9.93 -6.50
CA ALA A 35 -11.56 8.92 -5.50
C ALA A 35 -10.05 8.93 -5.26
N LEU A 36 -9.60 9.86 -4.42
CA LEU A 36 -8.52 9.67 -3.44
C LEU A 36 -8.37 10.96 -2.62
N THR A 37 -8.66 10.90 -1.32
CA THR A 37 -8.32 11.97 -0.38
C THR A 37 -7.02 11.58 0.32
N VAL A 38 -5.96 12.33 0.08
CA VAL A 38 -4.76 12.33 0.94
C VAL A 38 -5.11 13.15 2.17
N VAL A 39 -5.10 12.52 3.35
CA VAL A 39 -5.23 13.20 4.63
C VAL A 39 -3.84 13.72 5.01
N GLU A 40 -3.62 15.02 4.87
CA GLU A 40 -2.55 15.70 5.62
C GLU A 40 -3.03 15.89 7.06
N GLN A 41 -2.22 15.41 8.00
CA GLN A 41 -2.40 15.64 9.43
C GLN A 41 -2.29 17.14 9.71
N THR A 42 -3.44 17.79 9.87
CA THR A 42 -3.53 19.04 10.62
C THR A 42 -4.34 18.74 11.88
N GLU A 43 -3.71 18.98 13.02
CA GLU A 43 -4.36 18.90 14.33
C GLU A 43 -5.49 19.94 14.40
N SER A 44 -6.69 19.52 14.04
CA SER A 44 -7.91 20.17 14.47
C SER A 44 -8.80 19.11 15.09
N SER A 45 -8.96 19.24 16.40
CA SER A 45 -10.01 18.58 17.19
C SER A 45 -11.35 18.94 16.57
N ASP A 46 -11.86 18.06 15.71
CA ASP A 46 -13.23 18.10 15.23
C ASP A 46 -13.80 16.70 15.45
N ASP A 47 -14.65 16.61 16.46
CA ASP A 47 -15.38 15.42 16.87
C ASP A 47 -16.45 15.16 15.81
N GLY A 48 -16.04 14.50 14.73
CA GLY A 48 -16.95 14.01 13.71
C GLY A 48 -17.67 12.79 14.25
N GLU A 49 -18.83 13.01 14.87
CA GLU A 49 -19.84 11.98 15.08
C GLU A 49 -20.14 11.33 13.72
N VAL A 50 -19.62 10.12 13.54
CA VAL A 50 -20.03 9.23 12.47
C VAL A 50 -21.36 8.66 12.94
N GLU A 51 -22.46 9.15 12.36
CA GLU A 51 -23.78 8.53 12.50
C GLU A 51 -23.69 7.10 11.94
N ASP A 52 -23.39 6.14 12.81
CA ASP A 52 -23.54 4.70 12.61
C ASP A 52 -25.04 4.37 12.62
N ASP A 53 -25.78 4.91 11.65
CA ASP A 53 -27.22 4.72 11.47
C ASP A 53 -27.53 3.49 10.60
N LEU A 54 -26.71 2.43 10.72
CA LEU A 54 -27.06 1.10 10.20
C LEU A 54 -27.10 0.13 11.37
N ASP A 55 -28.30 -0.10 11.88
CA ASP A 55 -28.61 -1.13 12.88
C ASP A 55 -27.89 -2.43 12.48
N SER A 56 -26.89 -2.82 13.27
CA SER A 56 -26.13 -4.07 13.09
C SER A 56 -27.00 -5.33 13.20
N GLU A 57 -28.28 -5.17 13.54
CA GLU A 57 -29.26 -6.26 13.65
C GLU A 57 -30.00 -6.59 12.34
N ASP A 58 -29.86 -5.79 11.26
CA ASP A 58 -30.64 -5.94 10.01
C ASP A 58 -29.82 -6.25 8.75
N LEU A 59 -28.55 -6.65 8.88
CA LEU A 59 -27.78 -7.14 7.73
C LEU A 59 -28.31 -8.51 7.28
N GLU A 60 -28.87 -8.57 6.08
CA GLU A 60 -29.31 -9.83 5.48
C GLU A 60 -28.14 -10.82 5.43
N VAL A 61 -28.30 -11.97 6.11
CA VAL A 61 -27.27 -13.01 6.16
C VAL A 61 -27.32 -13.83 4.87
N PHE A 62 -26.17 -14.05 4.24
CA PHE A 62 -26.06 -14.90 3.06
C PHE A 62 -26.30 -16.37 3.39
N TYR A 63 -27.22 -17.03 2.66
CA TYR A 63 -27.56 -18.45 2.83
C TYR A 63 -26.89 -19.31 1.73
N PRO A 64 -25.73 -19.93 2.01
CA PRO A 64 -24.90 -20.61 1.01
C PRO A 64 -25.48 -21.94 0.52
N THR A 65 -25.19 -22.29 -0.74
CA THR A 65 -25.36 -23.65 -1.30
C THR A 65 -24.03 -24.26 -1.77
N ASN A 66 -24.05 -25.51 -2.23
CA ASN A 66 -22.88 -26.18 -2.82
C ASN A 66 -22.44 -25.57 -4.16
N GLU A 67 -23.30 -24.80 -4.83
CA GLU A 67 -22.98 -24.07 -6.06
C GLU A 67 -22.69 -22.60 -5.75
N TRP A 68 -21.92 -21.96 -6.64
CA TRP A 68 -21.57 -20.54 -6.54
C TRP A 68 -22.79 -19.66 -6.70
N GLN A 69 -23.07 -18.84 -5.67
CA GLN A 69 -24.13 -17.83 -5.72
C GLN A 69 -23.56 -16.43 -5.56
N MET A 70 -24.23 -15.47 -6.17
CA MET A 70 -23.92 -14.05 -6.06
C MET A 70 -24.10 -13.53 -4.64
N VAL A 71 -23.14 -12.74 -4.16
CA VAL A 71 -23.20 -12.02 -2.89
C VAL A 71 -23.51 -10.55 -3.16
N ASN A 72 -24.57 -10.04 -2.55
CA ASN A 72 -24.94 -8.63 -2.71
C ASN A 72 -24.01 -7.70 -1.91
N PRO A 73 -23.71 -6.49 -2.40
CA PRO A 73 -22.97 -5.49 -1.63
C PRO A 73 -23.67 -5.18 -0.30
N GLY A 74 -22.94 -5.28 0.81
CA GLY A 74 -23.50 -5.08 2.16
C GLY A 74 -24.10 -6.34 2.80
N GLN A 75 -24.18 -7.46 2.09
CA GLN A 75 -24.66 -8.73 2.64
C GLN A 75 -23.60 -9.40 3.53
N ALA A 76 -23.98 -9.85 4.72
CA ALA A 76 -23.04 -10.50 5.64
C ALA A 76 -22.75 -11.95 5.20
N ILE A 77 -21.47 -12.29 4.99
CA ILE A 77 -21.05 -13.65 4.61
C ILE A 77 -20.67 -14.45 5.87
N PRO A 78 -21.34 -15.59 6.15
CA PRO A 78 -20.93 -16.48 7.23
C PRO A 78 -19.47 -16.99 7.08
N VAL A 79 -18.78 -17.14 8.19
CA VAL A 79 -17.41 -17.70 8.22
C VAL A 79 -17.39 -19.14 7.68
N GLY A 80 -16.30 -19.50 6.99
CA GLY A 80 -16.10 -20.87 6.48
C GLY A 80 -16.66 -21.16 5.08
N LEU A 81 -17.13 -20.13 4.36
CA LEU A 81 -17.54 -20.23 2.96
C LEU A 81 -16.37 -19.96 2.01
N HIS A 82 -16.39 -20.60 0.84
CA HIS A 82 -15.48 -20.26 -0.25
C HIS A 82 -16.03 -19.02 -0.94
N VAL A 83 -15.24 -17.95 -0.99
CA VAL A 83 -15.58 -16.69 -1.65
C VAL A 83 -14.64 -16.49 -2.84
N ARG A 84 -15.18 -16.05 -3.98
CA ARG A 84 -14.41 -15.68 -5.17
C ARG A 84 -14.95 -14.39 -5.79
N LEU A 85 -14.10 -13.70 -6.55
CA LEU A 85 -14.52 -12.63 -7.45
C LEU A 85 -14.62 -13.19 -8.87
N ASN A 86 -15.79 -13.06 -9.50
CA ASN A 86 -15.95 -13.38 -10.91
C ASN A 86 -15.37 -12.24 -11.77
N LEU A 87 -14.23 -12.47 -12.43
CA LEU A 87 -13.52 -11.42 -13.18
C LEU A 87 -14.25 -10.95 -14.45
N GLN A 88 -15.18 -11.76 -14.98
CA GLN A 88 -15.96 -11.37 -16.15
C GLN A 88 -17.09 -10.40 -15.79
N THR A 89 -17.74 -10.63 -14.64
CA THR A 89 -18.90 -9.84 -14.20
C THR A 89 -18.53 -8.79 -13.15
N GLY A 90 -17.39 -8.93 -12.48
CA GLY A 90 -16.95 -8.09 -11.37
C GLY A 90 -17.69 -8.38 -10.05
N ILE A 91 -18.40 -9.51 -9.95
CA ILE A 91 -19.31 -9.81 -8.83
C ILE A 91 -18.68 -10.82 -7.87
N ASN A 92 -18.84 -10.59 -6.57
CA ASN A 92 -18.44 -11.55 -5.53
C ASN A 92 -19.43 -12.71 -5.48
N GLU A 93 -18.91 -13.92 -5.43
CA GLU A 93 -19.70 -15.14 -5.33
C GLU A 93 -19.22 -15.97 -4.14
N ALA A 94 -20.13 -16.70 -3.49
CA ALA A 94 -19.80 -17.59 -2.38
C ALA A 94 -20.49 -18.96 -2.51
N LYS A 95 -19.84 -20.01 -2.01
CA LYS A 95 -20.40 -21.36 -1.91
C LYS A 95 -19.93 -22.11 -0.65
N LEU A 96 -20.62 -23.19 -0.32
CA LEU A 96 -20.20 -24.14 0.71
C LEU A 96 -18.93 -24.89 0.23
N PRO A 97 -17.94 -25.15 1.12
CA PRO A 97 -16.78 -25.95 0.77
C PRO A 97 -17.19 -27.40 0.44
N ASP A 98 -16.55 -27.98 -0.59
CA ASP A 98 -16.85 -29.35 -1.01
C ASP A 98 -16.37 -30.33 0.07
N SER A 99 -17.22 -31.26 0.52
CA SER A 99 -16.92 -32.19 1.62
C SER A 99 -15.71 -33.08 1.37
N GLU A 100 -15.35 -33.30 0.11
CA GLU A 100 -14.19 -34.11 -0.29
C GLU A 100 -12.88 -33.33 -0.33
N SER A 101 -12.94 -31.99 -0.26
CA SER A 101 -11.76 -31.12 -0.17
C SER A 101 -11.27 -30.91 1.26
N GLY A 102 -11.76 -31.70 2.22
CA GLY A 102 -11.31 -31.76 3.61
C GLY A 102 -10.02 -32.56 3.82
N LYS A 103 -8.93 -32.22 3.09
CA LYS A 103 -7.57 -32.70 3.42
C LYS A 103 -6.93 -31.97 4.61
N GLY A 104 -7.76 -31.45 5.50
CA GLY A 104 -7.35 -31.01 6.83
C GLY A 104 -8.51 -31.33 7.74
N GLY A 105 -8.33 -32.24 8.69
CA GLY A 105 -9.33 -32.74 9.62
C GLY A 105 -9.90 -31.70 10.58
N MET A 106 -10.23 -30.50 10.12
CA MET A 106 -10.92 -29.50 10.91
C MET A 106 -12.40 -29.88 10.98
N LYS A 107 -12.82 -30.44 12.11
CA LYS A 107 -14.21 -30.74 12.44
C LYS A 107 -14.79 -29.61 13.28
N TYR A 108 -15.93 -29.07 12.85
CA TYR A 108 -16.71 -28.13 13.65
C TYR A 108 -17.42 -28.88 14.78
N TRP A 109 -17.31 -28.37 16.01
CA TRP A 109 -18.05 -28.87 17.16
C TRP A 109 -18.92 -27.76 17.76
N LYS A 110 -20.13 -28.12 18.22
CA LYS A 110 -21.07 -27.23 18.87
C LYS A 110 -21.59 -27.88 20.14
N GLN A 111 -21.43 -27.21 21.28
CA GLN A 111 -22.01 -27.59 22.56
C GLN A 111 -22.63 -26.37 23.22
N GLY A 112 -23.97 -26.28 23.18
CA GLY A 112 -24.70 -25.09 23.62
C GLY A 112 -24.26 -23.85 22.82
N ASN A 113 -23.91 -22.77 23.53
CA ASN A 113 -23.42 -21.51 22.93
C ASN A 113 -21.92 -21.55 22.57
N ARG A 114 -21.19 -22.63 22.88
CA ARG A 114 -19.77 -22.75 22.53
C ARG A 114 -19.64 -23.44 21.18
N GLN A 115 -19.02 -22.73 20.24
CA GLN A 115 -18.68 -23.22 18.91
C GLN A 115 -17.18 -23.07 18.67
N GLY A 116 -16.57 -24.04 17.98
CA GLY A 116 -15.16 -24.00 17.65
C GLY A 116 -14.77 -25.05 16.61
N MET A 117 -13.54 -24.95 16.12
CA MET A 117 -12.95 -25.89 15.18
C MET A 117 -11.93 -26.75 15.92
N ILE A 118 -12.00 -28.09 15.76
CA ILE A 118 -10.98 -28.99 16.28
C ILE A 118 -10.32 -29.74 15.13
N ASN A 119 -8.99 -29.83 15.17
CA ASN A 119 -8.24 -30.61 14.20
C ASN A 119 -8.19 -32.08 14.65
N THR A 120 -9.01 -32.93 14.05
CA THR A 120 -9.08 -34.39 14.28
C THR A 120 -7.86 -35.14 13.78
N ASP A 121 -7.06 -34.56 12.88
CA ASP A 121 -5.87 -35.20 12.32
C ASP A 121 -4.61 -34.92 13.13
N SER A 122 -4.67 -33.96 14.06
CA SER A 122 -3.59 -33.72 15.01
C SER A 122 -3.62 -34.78 16.12
N LYS A 123 -2.44 -35.32 16.47
CA LYS A 123 -2.26 -36.26 17.58
C LYS A 123 -2.72 -35.59 18.88
N SER A 124 -3.97 -35.82 19.28
CA SER A 124 -4.56 -35.20 20.46
C SER A 124 -3.76 -35.63 21.70
N PHE A 125 -3.25 -34.64 22.45
CA PHE A 125 -2.56 -34.88 23.71
C PHE A 125 -3.57 -34.96 24.84
N THR A 126 -3.35 -35.89 25.78
CA THR A 126 -4.15 -35.94 27.00
C THR A 126 -3.85 -34.73 27.90
N ALA A 127 -4.82 -34.34 28.73
CA ALA A 127 -4.61 -33.25 29.70
C ALA A 127 -3.43 -33.52 30.64
N GLU A 128 -3.16 -34.80 30.93
CA GLU A 128 -2.03 -35.24 31.74
C GLU A 128 -0.70 -35.10 31.01
N GLU A 129 -0.63 -35.43 29.73
CA GLU A 129 0.56 -35.21 28.89
C GLU A 129 0.86 -33.71 28.74
N LEU A 130 -0.16 -32.88 28.51
CA LEU A 130 0.00 -31.43 28.46
C LEU A 130 0.52 -30.87 29.77
N LYS A 131 -0.05 -31.31 30.90
CA LYS A 131 0.38 -30.90 32.24
C LYS A 131 1.81 -31.33 32.54
N LYS A 132 2.20 -32.52 32.09
CA LYS A 132 3.56 -33.04 32.23
C LYS A 132 4.55 -32.26 31.37
N ALA A 133 4.21 -31.96 30.12
CA ALA A 133 5.01 -31.13 29.22
C ALA A 133 5.23 -29.71 29.76
N LEU A 134 4.16 -29.07 30.24
CA LEU A 134 4.23 -27.73 30.86
C LEU A 134 5.08 -27.71 32.13
N LYS A 135 5.06 -28.80 32.91
CA LYS A 135 5.89 -28.92 34.12
C LYS A 135 7.39 -29.00 33.78
N PHE A 136 7.75 -29.69 32.70
CA PHE A 136 9.12 -29.73 32.20
C PHE A 136 9.61 -28.37 31.70
N MET A 137 8.77 -27.60 31.01
CA MET A 137 9.14 -26.24 30.57
C MET A 137 9.29 -25.24 31.72
N LYS A 138 8.53 -25.42 32.81
CA LYS A 138 8.57 -24.52 33.97
C LYS A 138 9.75 -24.79 34.91
N GLN A 139 10.22 -26.04 34.97
CA GLN A 139 11.46 -26.41 35.66
C GLN A 139 12.58 -26.39 34.63
N GLY A 140 13.07 -25.19 34.28
CA GLY A 140 14.16 -25.00 33.33
C GLY A 140 15.25 -26.06 33.48
N THR A 141 15.52 -26.77 32.39
CA THR A 141 16.29 -28.01 32.37
C THR A 141 17.76 -27.72 32.68
N PRO A 142 18.40 -28.37 33.67
CA PRO A 142 19.84 -28.21 33.92
C PRO A 142 20.76 -28.70 32.79
N GLY A 143 20.20 -29.28 31.71
CA GLY A 143 20.92 -29.83 30.57
C GLY A 143 20.82 -29.04 29.26
N GLU A 144 19.94 -28.04 29.15
CA GLU A 144 19.81 -27.24 27.91
C GLU A 144 21.03 -26.33 27.68
N ASN A 145 21.72 -25.89 28.74
CA ASN A 145 22.95 -25.10 28.58
C ASN A 145 24.02 -25.81 27.75
N LEU A 146 24.20 -27.13 27.89
CA LEU A 146 25.26 -27.87 27.20
C LEU A 146 25.00 -28.04 25.70
N GLU A 147 23.74 -28.24 25.30
CA GLU A 147 23.34 -28.34 23.89
C GLU A 147 23.28 -26.96 23.21
N GLU A 148 22.92 -25.92 23.97
CA GLU A 148 22.96 -24.52 23.51
C GLU A 148 24.41 -24.06 23.29
N GLU A 149 25.34 -24.41 24.19
CA GLU A 149 26.78 -24.10 24.08
C GLU A 149 27.39 -24.74 22.82
N GLY A 150 27.11 -26.02 22.58
CA GLY A 150 27.60 -26.74 21.40
C GLY A 150 27.08 -26.13 20.09
N ARG A 151 25.80 -25.76 20.07
CA ARG A 151 25.19 -25.05 18.93
C ARG A 151 25.81 -23.67 18.72
N GLN A 152 26.07 -22.92 19.80
CA GLN A 152 26.75 -21.63 19.72
C GLN A 152 28.20 -21.76 19.24
N GLU A 153 28.93 -22.80 19.63
CA GLU A 153 30.28 -23.07 19.12
C GLU A 153 30.28 -23.40 17.63
N GLU A 154 29.32 -24.21 17.16
CA GLU A 154 29.15 -24.47 15.73
C GLU A 154 28.81 -23.19 14.95
N LEU A 155 27.95 -22.33 15.50
CA LEU A 155 27.62 -21.04 14.92
C LEU A 155 28.84 -20.10 14.86
N ARG A 156 29.67 -20.06 15.92
CA ARG A 156 30.92 -19.28 15.95
C ARG A 156 31.96 -19.79 14.96
N LYS A 157 31.96 -21.09 14.64
CA LYS A 157 32.81 -21.67 13.58
C LYS A 157 32.29 -21.34 12.17
N ARG A 158 30.96 -21.21 11.99
CA ARG A 158 30.34 -20.95 10.68
C ARG A 158 30.27 -19.46 10.31
N PHE A 159 30.12 -18.58 11.29
CA PHE A 159 29.86 -17.15 11.06
C PHE A 159 30.95 -16.25 11.62
N ARG A 160 31.28 -15.19 10.88
CA ARG A 160 32.20 -14.14 11.33
C ARG A 160 31.61 -13.37 12.52
N PRO A 161 32.45 -12.86 13.45
CA PRO A 161 31.96 -12.10 14.58
C PRO A 161 31.25 -10.83 14.12
N ILE A 162 30.10 -10.54 14.73
CA ILE A 162 29.24 -9.40 14.34
C ILE A 162 29.98 -8.05 14.35
N LYS A 163 30.99 -7.89 15.21
CA LYS A 163 31.81 -6.68 15.29
C LYS A 163 32.67 -6.47 14.03
N GLU A 164 33.21 -7.55 13.48
CA GLU A 164 33.98 -7.51 12.23
C GLU A 164 33.07 -7.22 11.06
N LEU A 165 31.90 -7.88 10.98
CA LEU A 165 30.92 -7.62 9.93
C LEU A 165 30.42 -6.17 9.92
N LYS A 166 30.20 -5.57 11.09
CA LYS A 166 29.83 -4.16 11.20
C LYS A 166 30.94 -3.23 10.72
N LYS A 167 32.19 -3.54 11.09
CA LYS A 167 33.35 -2.80 10.62
C LYS A 167 33.51 -2.91 9.09
N ASP A 168 33.42 -4.12 8.54
CA ASP A 168 33.47 -4.35 7.09
C ASP A 168 32.34 -3.59 6.38
N PHE A 169 31.12 -3.56 6.95
CA PHE A 169 29.98 -2.84 6.39
C PHE A 169 30.18 -1.32 6.40
N GLU A 170 30.70 -0.78 7.51
CA GLU A 170 31.07 0.64 7.62
C GLU A 170 32.19 1.01 6.63
N GLU A 171 33.19 0.13 6.47
CA GLU A 171 34.29 0.32 5.50
C GLU A 171 33.82 0.24 4.05
N MET A 172 32.76 -0.53 3.76
CA MET A 172 32.25 -0.72 2.41
C MET A 172 31.56 0.53 1.83
N ASN A 173 31.33 1.56 2.66
CA ASN A 173 30.72 2.85 2.29
C ASN A 173 29.59 2.69 1.25
N LEU A 174 28.68 1.76 1.52
CA LEU A 174 27.53 1.51 0.65
C LEU A 174 26.60 2.71 0.77
N VAL A 175 26.77 3.68 -0.13
CA VAL A 175 25.79 4.76 -0.30
C VAL A 175 24.59 4.12 -1.01
N MET A 176 23.65 3.63 -0.22
CA MET A 176 22.37 3.18 -0.71
C MET A 176 21.56 4.42 -1.07
N GLU A 177 21.69 4.85 -2.32
CA GLU A 177 20.94 5.97 -2.85
C GLU A 177 19.60 5.47 -3.34
N THR A 178 18.54 6.18 -2.99
CA THR A 178 17.22 5.92 -3.57
C THR A 178 17.16 6.49 -4.98
N ASP A 179 16.30 5.93 -5.84
CA ASP A 179 16.08 6.45 -7.19
C ASP A 179 15.75 7.96 -7.19
N MET A 180 15.00 8.44 -6.19
CA MET A 180 14.66 9.85 -6.00
C MET A 180 15.89 10.73 -5.73
N GLU A 181 16.80 10.25 -4.89
CA GLU A 181 18.07 10.94 -4.62
C GLU A 181 18.97 10.97 -5.86
N ILE A 182 19.01 9.88 -6.62
CA ILE A 182 19.77 9.78 -7.86
C ILE A 182 19.22 10.76 -8.91
N ILE A 183 17.89 10.77 -9.11
CA ILE A 183 17.21 11.73 -10.00
C ILE A 183 17.55 13.17 -9.60
N THR A 184 17.49 13.50 -8.31
CA THR A 184 17.83 14.84 -7.82
C THR A 184 19.28 15.19 -8.12
N LYS A 185 20.22 14.25 -7.96
CA LYS A 185 21.64 14.44 -8.30
C LYS A 185 21.85 14.65 -9.79
N LEU A 186 21.16 13.88 -10.64
CA LEU A 186 21.25 14.00 -12.10
C LEU A 186 20.71 15.35 -12.58
N VAL A 187 19.57 15.79 -12.04
CA VAL A 187 18.98 17.12 -12.31
C VAL A 187 19.94 18.24 -11.87
N ASN A 188 20.53 18.12 -10.68
CA ASN A 188 21.51 19.10 -10.19
C ASN A 188 22.80 19.11 -11.01
N LYS A 189 23.28 17.95 -11.45
CA LYS A 189 24.45 17.81 -12.33
C LYS A 189 24.18 18.48 -13.67
N PHE A 190 22.97 18.34 -14.22
CA PHE A 190 22.59 19.03 -15.45
C PHE A 190 22.52 20.56 -15.29
N ASN A 191 21.91 21.02 -14.19
CA ASN A 191 21.72 22.44 -13.89
C ASN A 191 23.01 23.15 -13.44
N ALA A 192 24.06 22.40 -13.11
CA ALA A 192 25.34 22.98 -12.74
C ALA A 192 25.92 23.82 -13.89
N SER A 193 26.17 25.11 -13.63
CA SER A 193 26.73 26.05 -14.60
C SER A 193 28.11 25.67 -15.12
N ARG A 194 28.85 24.86 -14.35
CA ARG A 194 30.19 24.35 -14.67
C ARG A 194 30.20 23.00 -15.40
N ALA A 195 29.04 22.35 -15.57
CA ALA A 195 28.99 21.03 -16.20
C ALA A 195 29.27 21.15 -17.71
N THR A 196 30.12 20.25 -18.22
CA THR A 196 30.41 20.17 -19.65
C THR A 196 29.21 19.63 -20.41
N THR A 197 29.17 19.85 -21.73
CA THR A 197 28.08 19.31 -22.58
C THR A 197 28.00 17.79 -22.51
N GLU A 198 29.15 17.11 -22.44
CA GLU A 198 29.22 15.66 -22.33
C GLU A 198 28.68 15.17 -20.98
N GLU A 199 29.00 15.85 -19.88
CA GLU A 199 28.46 15.54 -18.55
C GLU A 199 26.94 15.76 -18.46
N LYS A 200 26.42 16.77 -19.16
CA LYS A 200 24.97 17.03 -19.25
C LYS A 200 24.26 15.97 -20.08
N ILE A 201 24.85 15.57 -21.21
CA ILE A 201 24.31 14.48 -22.04
C ILE A 201 24.29 13.18 -21.23
N ALA A 202 25.40 12.83 -20.57
CA ALA A 202 25.46 11.65 -19.71
C ALA A 202 24.39 11.70 -18.60
N ALA A 203 24.22 12.85 -17.94
CA ALA A 203 23.20 13.02 -16.91
C ALA A 203 21.77 12.83 -17.45
N LEU A 204 21.49 13.29 -18.67
CA LEU A 204 20.18 13.09 -19.31
C LEU A 204 19.97 11.64 -19.74
N THR A 205 20.99 10.96 -20.26
CA THR A 205 20.92 9.54 -20.62
C THR A 205 20.65 8.67 -19.39
N ASP A 206 21.33 8.96 -18.27
CA ASP A 206 21.08 8.26 -17.01
C ASP A 206 19.67 8.60 -16.48
N LEU A 207 19.23 9.86 -16.58
CA LEU A 207 17.91 10.29 -16.13
C LEU A 207 16.78 9.61 -16.91
N GLU A 208 16.96 9.43 -18.22
CA GLU A 208 16.04 8.68 -19.08
C GLU A 208 15.76 7.30 -18.47
N TYR A 209 16.81 6.57 -18.06
CA TYR A 209 16.68 5.25 -17.45
C TYR A 209 15.79 5.27 -16.19
N TYR A 210 16.01 6.20 -15.26
CA TYR A 210 15.25 6.27 -14.01
C TYR A 210 13.79 6.66 -14.19
N VAL A 211 13.50 7.50 -15.18
CA VAL A 211 12.16 8.07 -15.43
C VAL A 211 11.24 7.11 -16.19
N HIS A 212 11.74 5.96 -16.63
CA HIS A 212 10.91 4.88 -17.18
C HIS A 212 9.86 4.36 -16.19
N GLN A 213 10.16 4.44 -14.89
CA GLN A 213 9.20 4.09 -13.85
C GLN A 213 8.23 5.24 -13.62
N LEU A 214 6.93 4.95 -13.57
CA LEU A 214 5.87 5.95 -13.41
C LEU A 214 6.08 6.82 -12.17
N ASP A 215 6.48 6.19 -11.07
CA ASP A 215 6.65 6.79 -9.75
C ASP A 215 7.82 7.79 -9.77
N ASN A 216 8.94 7.41 -10.38
CA ASN A 216 10.11 8.26 -10.61
C ASN A 216 9.79 9.42 -11.55
N GLY A 217 8.97 9.18 -12.57
CA GLY A 217 8.48 10.23 -13.47
C GLY A 217 7.62 11.26 -12.73
N GLN A 218 6.73 10.83 -11.83
CA GLN A 218 5.96 11.75 -10.98
C GLN A 218 6.85 12.59 -10.06
N TYR A 219 7.88 11.97 -9.48
CA TYR A 219 8.85 12.69 -8.66
C TYR A 219 9.64 13.73 -9.46
N LEU A 220 10.06 13.39 -10.70
CA LEU A 220 10.74 14.34 -11.58
C LEU A 220 9.85 15.56 -11.89
N MET A 221 8.56 15.34 -12.17
CA MET A 221 7.62 16.44 -12.41
C MET A 221 7.49 17.36 -11.21
N THR A 222 7.38 16.79 -10.01
CA THR A 222 7.24 17.52 -8.74
C THR A 222 8.50 18.32 -8.40
N THR A 223 9.67 17.79 -8.75
CA THR A 223 10.99 18.41 -8.49
C THR A 223 11.36 19.46 -9.55
N GLY A 224 10.47 19.77 -10.50
CA GLY A 224 10.70 20.77 -11.54
C GLY A 224 11.59 20.30 -12.69
N GLY A 225 11.81 18.99 -12.83
CA GLY A 225 12.65 18.41 -13.87
C GLY A 225 12.08 18.51 -15.29
N LEU A 226 10.79 18.83 -15.45
CA LEU A 226 10.18 19.12 -16.75
C LEU A 226 10.83 20.31 -17.47
N GLN A 227 11.40 21.26 -16.73
CA GLN A 227 12.12 22.40 -17.29
C GLN A 227 13.42 21.99 -18.02
N LEU A 228 13.86 20.74 -17.86
CA LEU A 228 14.99 20.16 -18.58
C LEU A 228 14.64 19.70 -20.00
N VAL A 229 13.35 19.46 -20.27
CA VAL A 229 12.84 18.81 -21.50
C VAL A 229 12.16 19.81 -22.45
N VAL A 230 11.75 20.99 -21.93
CA VAL A 230 11.06 22.07 -22.66
C VAL A 230 12.02 23.19 -22.98
#